data_AF-A0A4S2KKP9-F1
#
_entry.id   AF-A0A4S2KKP9-F1
#
_cell.length_a   1.000
_cell.length_b   1.000
_cell.length_c   1.000
_cell.angle_alpha   90.00
_cell.angle_beta   90.00
_cell.angle_gamma   90.00
#
_symmetry.space_group_name_H-M   'P 1'
#
loop_
_entity.id
_entity.type
_entity.pdbx_description
1 polymer ?
#
loop_
_entity_poly.entity_id
_entity_poly.type
_entity_poly.pdbx_seq_one_letter_code
_entity_poly.pdbx_strand_id
1 'polypeptide(L)'
;MSGRRKKDKNKLLRRRPRHVLGKEQRYHQMRDRESEGSDKENDETETANEWPLPFPVAMWDLIDLKHRDPGRSTGRKLVRHGLTKLLRLDARFPGLCLTPVDSKTLQCVTPLDREIVEKYGCAVVDCSWSRIDDTPRVKTGHRRILPFLVAANPANFGKPCELSCVEAIVATLIITGFPDEAKLYLEKFRWGDSFLELNGELLEKYARCTSPEEVIAVQEKFINDAWQEKIDRLALPDFPESDTESEEEEEEKDRDAVSEVAKELASTRI
;
A
#
# COMPACT_ATOMS: atom_id res chain seq x y z
N MET A 1 13.91 -28.49 -68.12
CA MET A 1 12.80 -27.54 -67.87
C MET A 1 12.77 -27.21 -66.39
N SER A 2 13.08 -25.97 -66.02
CA SER A 2 13.24 -25.50 -64.63
C SER A 2 11.95 -24.81 -64.15
N GLY A 3 11.31 -25.36 -63.12
CA GLY A 3 10.10 -24.81 -62.50
C GLY A 3 10.41 -24.13 -61.17
N ARG A 4 10.51 -22.79 -61.19
CA ARG A 4 10.90 -21.92 -60.07
C ARG A 4 9.67 -21.59 -59.20
N ARG A 5 9.56 -22.16 -57.99
CA ARG A 5 8.57 -21.74 -56.98
C ARG A 5 8.92 -20.36 -56.42
N LYS A 6 8.13 -19.32 -56.74
CA LYS A 6 8.18 -17.99 -56.10
C LYS A 6 7.66 -18.11 -54.66
N LYS A 7 8.49 -17.79 -53.67
CA LYS A 7 8.06 -17.56 -52.28
C LYS A 7 7.63 -16.08 -52.16
N ASP A 8 6.38 -15.85 -51.78
CA ASP A 8 5.86 -14.53 -51.42
C ASP A 8 6.67 -13.94 -50.24
N LYS A 9 7.34 -12.82 -50.50
CA LYS A 9 8.22 -12.13 -49.54
C LYS A 9 7.50 -11.10 -48.65
N ASN A 10 6.17 -11.12 -48.54
CA ASN A 10 5.43 -10.00 -47.94
C ASN A 10 4.74 -10.26 -46.59
N LYS A 11 5.23 -11.22 -45.78
CA LYS A 11 4.64 -11.52 -44.46
C LYS A 11 5.46 -11.08 -43.24
N LEU A 12 6.40 -10.14 -43.38
CA LEU A 12 7.34 -9.75 -42.32
C LEU A 12 7.32 -8.26 -41.92
N LEU A 13 6.26 -7.52 -42.24
CA LEU A 13 6.12 -6.12 -41.83
C LEU A 13 4.79 -5.84 -41.12
N ARG A 14 4.58 -6.51 -39.98
CA ARG A 14 3.81 -5.92 -38.87
C ARG A 14 4.67 -6.03 -37.62
N ARG A 15 5.63 -5.10 -37.49
CA ARG A 15 6.38 -4.91 -36.24
C ARG A 15 5.35 -4.62 -35.15
N ARG A 16 5.27 -5.48 -34.14
CA ARG A 16 4.57 -5.17 -32.90
C ARG A 16 5.07 -3.80 -32.43
N PRO A 17 4.19 -2.87 -32.00
CA PRO A 17 4.64 -1.60 -31.46
C PRO A 17 5.62 -1.90 -30.34
N ARG A 18 6.86 -1.38 -30.44
CA ARG A 18 7.76 -1.38 -29.30
C ARG A 18 7.11 -0.45 -28.29
N HIS A 19 6.58 -1.01 -27.21
CA HIS A 19 6.17 -0.22 -26.07
C HIS A 19 7.44 0.38 -25.47
N VAL A 20 7.74 1.62 -25.86
CA VAL A 20 8.89 2.36 -25.34
C VAL A 20 8.42 3.03 -24.06
N LEU A 21 8.90 2.53 -22.93
CA LEU A 21 8.62 3.12 -21.64
C LEU A 21 9.12 4.57 -21.61
N GLY A 22 8.30 5.45 -21.02
CA GLY A 22 8.66 6.83 -20.75
C GLY A 22 9.92 6.93 -19.89
N LYS A 23 10.58 8.08 -19.90
CA LYS A 23 11.81 8.32 -19.11
C LYS A 23 11.56 8.05 -17.62
N GLU A 24 10.42 8.51 -17.12
CA GLU A 24 9.96 8.33 -15.74
C GLU A 24 9.69 6.86 -15.39
N GLN A 25 8.97 6.13 -16.24
CA GLN A 25 8.75 4.67 -16.07
C GLN A 25 10.07 3.87 -16.06
N ARG A 26 11.07 4.32 -16.82
CA ARG A 26 12.42 3.74 -16.81
C ARG A 26 13.15 4.02 -15.50
N TYR A 27 13.03 5.23 -14.95
CA TYR A 27 13.60 5.56 -13.64
C TYR A 27 12.98 4.73 -12.51
N HIS A 28 11.65 4.57 -12.49
CA HIS A 28 10.99 3.70 -11.53
C HIS A 28 11.47 2.24 -11.66
N GLN A 29 11.55 1.70 -12.87
CA GLN A 29 12.07 0.34 -13.09
C GLN A 29 13.55 0.17 -12.70
N MET A 30 14.38 1.20 -12.86
CA MET A 30 15.78 1.17 -12.44
C MET A 30 15.91 1.19 -10.92
N ARG A 31 15.18 2.08 -10.23
CA ARG A 31 15.14 2.14 -8.77
C ARG A 31 14.61 0.83 -8.15
N ASP A 32 13.59 0.24 -8.77
CA ASP A 32 13.06 -1.07 -8.39
C ASP A 32 14.11 -2.18 -8.57
N ARG A 33 14.85 -2.17 -9.69
CA ARG A 33 15.91 -3.15 -9.96
C ARG A 33 17.13 -2.98 -9.07
N GLU A 34 17.46 -1.77 -8.68
CA GLU A 34 18.54 -1.49 -7.72
C GLU A 34 18.15 -1.95 -6.31
N SER A 35 16.87 -1.80 -5.95
CA SER A 35 16.29 -2.42 -4.76
C SER A 35 16.35 -3.95 -4.82
N GLU A 36 15.94 -4.57 -5.94
CA GLU A 36 15.98 -6.03 -6.15
C GLU A 36 17.40 -6.62 -6.30
N GLY A 37 18.33 -5.85 -6.88
CA GLY A 37 19.70 -6.28 -7.18
C GLY A 37 20.60 -6.30 -5.95
N SER A 38 20.33 -5.45 -4.96
CA SER A 38 21.03 -5.45 -3.67
C SER A 38 20.37 -6.35 -2.62
N ASP A 39 19.15 -6.84 -2.85
CA ASP A 39 18.46 -7.77 -1.95
C ASP A 39 19.00 -9.22 -2.05
N LYS A 40 20.06 -9.46 -2.85
CA LYS A 40 20.69 -10.77 -3.06
C LYS A 40 21.83 -11.11 -2.09
N GLU A 41 22.19 -10.23 -1.16
CA GLU A 41 23.38 -10.44 -0.31
C GLU A 41 23.13 -10.86 1.14
N ASN A 42 21.89 -11.06 1.58
CA ASN A 42 21.59 -11.61 2.92
C ASN A 42 20.72 -12.87 2.87
N ASP A 43 21.23 -13.92 2.21
CA ASP A 43 20.72 -15.29 2.38
C ASP A 43 21.58 -16.03 3.41
N GLU A 44 21.64 -15.51 4.63
CA GLU A 44 22.11 -16.29 5.77
C GLU A 44 20.98 -17.24 6.17
N THR A 45 21.16 -18.51 5.82
CA THR A 45 20.31 -19.63 6.20
C THR A 45 20.32 -19.81 7.72
N GLU A 46 19.44 -19.13 8.43
CA GLU A 46 19.15 -19.46 9.82
C GLU A 46 18.06 -20.53 9.93
N THR A 47 18.30 -21.45 10.85
CA THR A 47 17.66 -22.75 11.06
C THR A 47 16.15 -22.72 11.24
N ALA A 48 15.48 -23.67 10.59
CA ALA A 48 14.06 -23.95 10.70
C ALA A 48 13.65 -24.43 12.11
N ASN A 49 12.65 -23.79 12.73
CA ASN A 49 11.32 -24.36 13.05
C ASN A 49 10.50 -23.56 14.07
N GLU A 50 11.02 -22.48 14.65
CA GLU A 50 10.23 -21.67 15.58
C GLU A 50 9.49 -20.55 14.84
N TRP A 51 8.18 -20.50 15.06
CA TRP A 51 7.36 -19.42 14.55
C TRP A 51 7.74 -18.15 15.33
N PRO A 52 8.24 -17.08 14.67
CA PRO A 52 8.92 -15.97 15.36
C PRO A 52 7.98 -15.05 16.15
N LEU A 53 6.67 -15.33 16.15
CA LEU A 53 5.64 -14.52 16.76
C LEU A 53 4.85 -15.34 17.78
N PRO A 54 4.16 -14.70 18.74
CA PRO A 54 3.29 -15.44 19.66
C PRO A 54 2.02 -15.99 18.98
N PHE A 55 1.65 -15.48 17.81
CA PHE A 55 0.43 -15.85 17.08
C PHE A 55 0.66 -16.07 15.59
N PRO A 56 -0.18 -16.87 14.90
CA PRO A 56 -0.03 -17.13 13.48
C PRO A 56 -0.36 -15.90 12.63
N VAL A 57 0.41 -15.67 11.57
CA VAL A 57 0.11 -14.67 10.55
C VAL A 57 -0.03 -15.39 9.21
N ALA A 58 -1.09 -15.09 8.48
CA ALA A 58 -1.44 -15.81 7.28
C ALA A 58 -1.83 -14.89 6.12
N MET A 59 -1.84 -15.41 4.90
CA MET A 59 -2.31 -14.67 3.74
C MET A 59 -3.02 -15.55 2.74
N TRP A 60 -4.04 -15.01 2.08
CA TRP A 60 -4.54 -15.55 0.82
C TRP A 60 -3.81 -14.88 -0.33
N ASP A 61 -3.31 -15.68 -1.25
CA ASP A 61 -2.72 -15.17 -2.48
C ASP A 61 -3.77 -15.22 -3.58
N LEU A 62 -4.31 -14.04 -3.90
CA LEU A 62 -5.24 -13.85 -5.02
C LEU A 62 -4.53 -13.40 -6.29
N ILE A 63 -3.20 -13.26 -6.24
CA ILE A 63 -2.43 -12.83 -7.39
C ILE A 63 -2.32 -14.02 -8.34
N ASP A 64 -3.12 -13.95 -9.40
CA ASP A 64 -3.07 -14.86 -10.53
C ASP A 64 -1.63 -14.86 -11.11
N LEU A 65 -0.91 -15.97 -10.89
CA LEU A 65 0.52 -16.19 -11.17
C LEU A 65 0.97 -15.85 -12.60
N LYS A 66 0.03 -15.61 -13.53
CA LYS A 66 0.32 -15.43 -14.95
C LYS A 66 0.85 -14.05 -15.36
N HIS A 67 0.73 -13.02 -14.53
CA HIS A 67 0.98 -11.64 -14.98
C HIS A 67 1.89 -10.78 -14.07
N ARG A 68 2.47 -11.35 -13.00
CA ARG A 68 3.35 -10.59 -12.09
C ARG A 68 4.61 -11.37 -11.74
N ASP A 69 5.73 -10.66 -11.67
CA ASP A 69 6.99 -11.21 -11.18
C ASP A 69 6.85 -11.58 -9.69
N PRO A 70 7.05 -12.85 -9.30
CA PRO A 70 6.89 -13.31 -7.92
C PRO A 70 7.77 -12.57 -6.91
N GLY A 71 8.87 -11.96 -7.37
CA GLY A 71 9.78 -11.15 -6.56
C GLY A 71 9.19 -9.83 -6.06
N ARG A 72 8.10 -9.35 -6.68
CA ARG A 72 7.49 -8.04 -6.37
C ARG A 72 6.35 -8.10 -5.35
N SER A 73 5.84 -9.30 -5.01
CA SER A 73 4.84 -9.42 -3.95
C SER A 73 5.54 -9.36 -2.58
N THR A 74 5.21 -8.33 -1.80
CA THR A 74 5.68 -8.21 -0.42
C THR A 74 5.15 -9.36 0.44
N GLY A 75 3.91 -9.82 0.19
CA GLY A 75 3.34 -11.00 0.84
C GLY A 75 4.13 -12.28 0.58
N ARG A 76 4.47 -12.58 -0.69
CA ARG A 76 5.31 -13.75 -1.01
C ARG A 76 6.74 -13.63 -0.48
N LYS A 77 7.29 -12.41 -0.34
CA LYS A 77 8.57 -12.20 0.36
C LYS A 77 8.46 -12.64 1.82
N LEU A 78 7.39 -12.29 2.53
CA LEU A 78 7.16 -12.72 3.92
C LEU A 78 6.99 -14.23 4.05
N VAL A 79 6.32 -14.89 3.10
CA VAL A 79 6.21 -16.36 3.07
C VAL A 79 7.59 -17.01 2.92
N ARG A 80 8.48 -16.47 2.07
CA ARG A 80 9.86 -16.98 1.91
C ARG A 80 10.70 -16.84 3.19
N HIS A 81 10.48 -15.77 3.97
CA HIS A 81 11.14 -15.56 5.25
C HIS A 81 10.47 -16.30 6.43
N GLY A 82 9.43 -17.11 6.18
CA GLY A 82 8.74 -17.86 7.24
C GLY A 82 7.88 -17.01 8.19
N LEU A 83 7.64 -15.74 7.88
CA LEU A 83 6.86 -14.80 8.71
C LEU A 83 5.35 -14.90 8.47
N THR A 84 4.93 -15.47 7.34
CA THR A 84 3.51 -15.55 6.95
C THR A 84 3.21 -16.91 6.33
N LYS A 85 2.08 -17.53 6.71
CA LYS A 85 1.59 -18.78 6.11
C LYS A 85 0.72 -18.50 4.90
N LEU A 86 0.99 -19.18 3.80
CA LEU A 86 0.12 -19.13 2.62
C LEU A 86 -1.12 -20.04 2.82
N LEU A 87 -2.31 -19.45 2.69
CA LEU A 87 -3.59 -20.15 2.78
C LEU A 87 -4.11 -20.51 1.39
N ARG A 88 -4.83 -21.63 1.31
CA ARG A 88 -5.64 -21.99 0.15
C ARG A 88 -6.88 -21.10 0.10
N LEU A 89 -7.39 -20.80 -1.11
CA LEU A 89 -8.57 -19.95 -1.32
C LEU A 89 -9.82 -20.39 -0.54
N ASP A 90 -9.98 -21.69 -0.36
CA ASP A 90 -11.11 -22.29 0.36
C ASP A 90 -10.91 -22.36 1.88
N ALA A 91 -9.69 -22.11 2.37
CA ALA A 91 -9.33 -22.22 3.77
C ALA A 91 -10.01 -21.14 4.61
N ARG A 92 -10.42 -21.52 5.82
CA ARG A 92 -10.96 -20.62 6.84
C ARG A 92 -9.83 -20.17 7.75
N PHE A 93 -9.80 -18.88 8.10
CA PHE A 93 -8.92 -18.35 9.14
C PHE A 93 -9.76 -17.93 10.36
N PRO A 94 -9.40 -18.35 11.58
CA PRO A 94 -10.18 -18.04 12.77
C PRO A 94 -9.94 -16.61 13.30
N GLY A 95 -8.78 -16.01 13.00
CA GLY A 95 -8.39 -14.70 13.50
C GLY A 95 -8.87 -13.52 12.66
N LEU A 96 -8.28 -12.37 12.95
CA LEU A 96 -8.60 -11.11 12.28
C LEU A 96 -8.14 -11.15 10.82
N CYS A 97 -8.98 -10.70 9.90
CA CYS A 97 -8.63 -10.62 8.49
C CYS A 97 -8.81 -9.21 7.96
N LEU A 98 -7.74 -8.68 7.36
CA LEU A 98 -7.81 -7.45 6.59
C LEU A 98 -8.38 -7.78 5.22
N THR A 99 -9.43 -7.05 4.85
CA THR A 99 -10.01 -7.11 3.52
C THR A 99 -9.93 -5.73 2.88
N PRO A 100 -9.51 -5.65 1.61
CA PRO A 100 -9.42 -4.37 0.92
C PRO A 100 -10.79 -3.90 0.39
N VAL A 101 -11.82 -4.75 0.48
CA VAL A 101 -13.18 -4.52 -0.03
C VAL A 101 -14.15 -4.18 1.11
N ASP A 102 -15.14 -3.33 0.81
CA ASP A 102 -16.30 -2.94 1.64
C ASP A 102 -16.03 -1.97 2.81
N SER A 103 -15.36 -0.83 2.56
CA SER A 103 -15.09 0.22 3.59
C SER A 103 -16.35 0.74 4.32
N LYS A 104 -17.50 0.75 3.65
CA LYS A 104 -18.75 1.33 4.17
C LYS A 104 -19.49 0.48 5.20
N THR A 105 -19.18 -0.81 5.30
CA THR A 105 -19.88 -1.73 6.23
C THR A 105 -18.96 -2.43 7.20
N LEU A 106 -17.65 -2.32 7.00
CA LEU A 106 -16.66 -2.95 7.84
C LEU A 106 -16.10 -1.96 8.84
N GLN A 107 -15.85 -2.47 10.03
CA GLN A 107 -15.23 -1.74 11.11
C GLN A 107 -13.72 -1.65 10.88
N CYS A 108 -13.12 -0.49 11.20
CA CYS A 108 -11.67 -0.33 11.23
C CYS A 108 -11.03 -1.25 12.27
N VAL A 109 -9.77 -1.62 12.05
CA VAL A 109 -8.95 -2.23 13.10
C VAL A 109 -8.86 -1.26 14.28
N THR A 110 -9.04 -1.80 15.49
CA THR A 110 -8.95 -1.03 16.74
C THR A 110 -8.08 -1.76 17.76
N PRO A 111 -7.61 -1.09 18.83
CA PRO A 111 -6.90 -1.76 19.92
C PRO A 111 -7.71 -2.87 20.61
N LEU A 112 -9.05 -2.82 20.52
CA LEU A 112 -9.94 -3.87 21.03
C LEU A 112 -9.77 -5.21 20.31
N ASP A 113 -9.20 -5.21 19.11
CA ASP A 113 -8.94 -6.44 18.35
C ASP A 113 -7.71 -7.21 18.88
N ARG A 114 -6.98 -6.67 19.88
CA ARG A 114 -5.78 -7.30 20.47
C ARG A 114 -6.00 -8.75 20.87
N GLU A 115 -7.07 -9.06 21.61
CA GLU A 115 -7.35 -10.42 22.08
C GLU A 115 -7.56 -11.41 20.93
N ILE A 116 -8.14 -10.95 19.82
CA ILE A 116 -8.37 -11.77 18.61
C ILE A 116 -7.03 -12.07 17.94
N VAL A 117 -6.17 -11.06 17.80
CA VAL A 117 -4.84 -11.21 17.20
C VAL A 117 -3.95 -12.09 18.07
N GLU A 118 -3.93 -11.89 19.38
CA GLU A 118 -3.14 -12.69 20.32
C GLU A 118 -3.52 -14.17 20.29
N LYS A 119 -4.82 -14.47 20.26
CA LYS A 119 -5.32 -15.85 20.36
C LYS A 119 -5.35 -16.59 19.02
N TYR A 120 -5.72 -15.89 17.95
CA TYR A 120 -6.02 -16.51 16.66
C TYR A 120 -5.16 -15.97 15.51
N GLY A 121 -4.42 -14.88 15.74
CA GLY A 121 -3.57 -14.27 14.74
C GLY A 121 -4.28 -13.30 13.81
N CYS A 122 -3.54 -12.85 12.80
CA CYS A 122 -4.06 -11.98 11.73
C CYS A 122 -3.80 -12.57 10.34
N ALA A 123 -4.63 -12.17 9.38
CA ALA A 123 -4.50 -12.58 8.00
C ALA A 123 -4.76 -11.41 7.04
N VAL A 124 -4.12 -11.47 5.88
CA VAL A 124 -4.28 -10.48 4.82
C VAL A 124 -4.62 -11.13 3.49
N VAL A 125 -5.19 -10.34 2.60
CA VAL A 125 -5.50 -10.76 1.24
C VAL A 125 -4.55 -10.06 0.28
N ASP A 126 -3.63 -10.83 -0.31
CA ASP A 126 -2.69 -10.31 -1.31
C ASP A 126 -3.39 -10.26 -2.66
N CYS A 127 -3.79 -9.06 -3.06
CA CYS A 127 -4.39 -8.77 -4.35
C CYS A 127 -3.67 -7.59 -5.02
N SER A 128 -3.80 -7.51 -6.34
CA SER A 128 -3.42 -6.29 -7.05
C SER A 128 -4.48 -5.22 -6.82
N TRP A 129 -4.07 -3.98 -6.55
CA TRP A 129 -4.98 -2.83 -6.53
C TRP A 129 -5.83 -2.70 -7.80
N SER A 130 -5.30 -3.15 -8.95
CA SER A 130 -6.03 -3.17 -10.23
C SER A 130 -7.15 -4.23 -10.33
N ARG A 131 -7.27 -5.14 -9.36
CA ARG A 131 -8.27 -6.22 -9.31
C ARG A 131 -8.90 -6.36 -7.94
N ILE A 132 -8.97 -5.26 -7.19
CA ILE A 132 -9.54 -5.25 -5.85
C ILE A 132 -11.01 -5.67 -5.84
N ASP A 133 -11.77 -5.27 -6.86
CA ASP A 133 -13.20 -5.59 -7.01
C ASP A 133 -13.46 -7.09 -7.31
N ASP A 134 -12.47 -7.79 -7.84
CA ASP A 134 -12.54 -9.22 -8.16
C ASP A 134 -12.19 -10.11 -6.95
N THR A 135 -11.89 -9.50 -5.79
CA THR A 135 -11.43 -10.21 -4.59
C THR A 135 -12.56 -11.07 -4.02
N PRO A 136 -12.45 -12.42 -4.01
CA PRO A 136 -13.44 -13.26 -3.39
C PRO A 136 -13.58 -12.96 -1.90
N ARG A 137 -14.80 -13.07 -1.40
CA ARG A 137 -15.09 -12.94 0.03
C ARG A 137 -14.36 -14.04 0.82
N VAL A 138 -13.43 -13.62 1.67
CA VAL A 138 -12.71 -14.50 2.58
C VAL A 138 -13.61 -15.09 3.66
N LYS A 139 -13.33 -16.33 4.04
CA LYS A 139 -14.06 -17.08 5.07
C LYS A 139 -13.45 -16.80 6.45
N THR A 140 -13.85 -15.71 7.09
CA THR A 140 -13.50 -15.37 8.47
C THR A 140 -14.65 -14.62 9.16
N GLY A 141 -14.75 -14.75 10.49
CA GLY A 141 -15.72 -14.03 11.32
C GLY A 141 -15.28 -12.62 11.70
N HIS A 142 -13.97 -12.33 11.67
CA HIS A 142 -13.38 -11.09 12.17
C HIS A 142 -12.76 -10.26 11.04
N ARG A 143 -13.61 -9.78 10.13
CA ARG A 143 -13.16 -8.92 9.01
C ARG A 143 -12.99 -7.48 9.48
N ARG A 144 -11.89 -6.85 9.07
CA ARG A 144 -11.57 -5.45 9.36
C ARG A 144 -11.01 -4.76 8.12
N ILE A 145 -11.11 -3.44 8.13
CA ILE A 145 -10.38 -2.54 7.23
C ILE A 145 -9.35 -1.76 8.03
N LEU A 146 -8.31 -1.26 7.39
CA LEU A 146 -7.37 -0.36 8.06
C LEU A 146 -7.92 1.07 8.04
N PRO A 147 -7.67 1.87 9.08
CA PRO A 147 -7.93 3.31 9.02
C PRO A 147 -6.97 3.99 8.03
N PHE A 148 -7.23 5.26 7.74
CA PHE A 148 -6.39 6.06 6.85
C PHE A 148 -4.91 5.99 7.24
N LEU A 149 -4.08 5.57 6.28
CA LEU A 149 -2.63 5.50 6.35
C LEU A 149 -2.07 5.76 4.96
N VAL A 150 -0.82 6.21 4.89
CA VAL A 150 -0.13 6.52 3.63
C VAL A 150 0.92 5.46 3.33
N ALA A 151 0.94 4.97 2.10
CA ALA A 151 1.90 3.95 1.69
C ALA A 151 3.33 4.54 1.60
N ALA A 152 4.30 3.81 2.15
CA ALA A 152 5.73 4.09 2.07
C ALA A 152 6.48 3.13 1.13
N ASN A 153 5.79 2.13 0.59
CA ASN A 153 6.36 1.21 -0.39
C ASN A 153 6.78 1.93 -1.70
N PRO A 154 7.85 1.48 -2.39
CA PRO A 154 8.33 2.14 -3.61
C PRO A 154 7.30 2.22 -4.75
N ALA A 155 6.35 1.28 -4.78
CA ALA A 155 5.34 1.21 -5.84
C ALA A 155 4.20 2.23 -5.69
N ASN A 156 3.79 2.52 -4.45
CA ASN A 156 2.65 3.39 -4.15
C ASN A 156 3.01 4.53 -3.18
N PHE A 157 4.30 4.89 -3.06
CA PHE A 157 4.76 5.89 -2.10
C PHE A 157 3.92 7.17 -2.14
N GLY A 158 3.45 7.62 -0.97
CA GLY A 158 2.64 8.83 -0.81
C GLY A 158 1.16 8.66 -1.14
N LYS A 159 0.73 7.50 -1.65
CA LYS A 159 -0.69 7.28 -1.93
C LYS A 159 -1.47 6.90 -0.67
N PRO A 160 -2.64 7.50 -0.45
CA PRO A 160 -3.50 7.16 0.69
C PRO A 160 -4.13 5.78 0.50
N CYS A 161 -4.20 5.01 1.59
CA CYS A 161 -4.86 3.69 1.69
C CYS A 161 -4.37 2.59 0.73
N GLU A 162 -3.43 2.87 -0.18
CA GLU A 162 -2.87 1.89 -1.13
C GLU A 162 -1.69 1.08 -0.57
N LEU A 163 -1.82 0.61 0.68
CA LEU A 163 -0.79 -0.12 1.41
C LEU A 163 -0.42 -1.46 0.74
N SER A 164 0.82 -1.88 0.91
CA SER A 164 1.25 -3.25 0.61
C SER A 164 0.85 -4.23 1.71
N CYS A 165 0.91 -5.54 1.41
CA CYS A 165 0.57 -6.57 2.39
C CYS A 165 1.39 -6.48 3.68
N VAL A 166 2.68 -6.16 3.58
CA VAL A 166 3.53 -6.00 4.77
C VAL A 166 3.12 -4.78 5.60
N GLU A 167 2.88 -3.63 4.96
CA GLU A 167 2.43 -2.42 5.65
C GLU A 167 1.09 -2.64 6.33
N ALA A 168 0.19 -3.39 5.69
CA ALA A 168 -1.12 -3.71 6.26
C ALA A 168 -1.01 -4.62 7.50
N ILE A 169 -0.14 -5.64 7.46
CA ILE A 169 0.17 -6.48 8.63
C ILE A 169 0.76 -5.61 9.75
N VAL A 170 1.80 -4.84 9.45
CA VAL A 170 2.52 -3.99 10.40
C VAL A 170 1.59 -2.99 11.08
N ALA A 171 0.76 -2.28 10.30
CA ALA A 171 -0.23 -1.36 10.84
C ALA A 171 -1.19 -2.04 11.80
N THR A 172 -1.68 -3.24 11.45
CA THR A 172 -2.57 -4.03 12.31
C THR A 172 -1.89 -4.41 13.62
N LEU A 173 -0.64 -4.87 13.54
CA LEU A 173 0.14 -5.26 14.71
C LEU A 173 0.36 -4.07 15.64
N ILE A 174 0.74 -2.90 15.11
CA ILE A 174 0.95 -1.69 15.91
C ILE A 174 -0.36 -1.23 16.58
N ILE A 175 -1.46 -1.15 15.83
CA ILE A 175 -2.76 -0.71 16.37
C ILE A 175 -3.25 -1.67 17.47
N THR A 176 -2.95 -2.97 17.35
CA THR A 176 -3.33 -3.98 18.35
C THR A 176 -2.30 -4.18 19.47
N GLY A 177 -1.23 -3.37 19.49
CA GLY A 177 -0.25 -3.30 20.58
C GLY A 177 0.88 -4.33 20.48
N PHE A 178 1.28 -4.73 19.28
CA PHE A 178 2.41 -5.62 18.97
C PHE A 178 3.47 -4.90 18.13
N PRO A 179 4.05 -3.78 18.61
CA PRO A 179 5.00 -2.98 17.83
C PRO A 179 6.34 -3.68 17.59
N ASP A 180 6.80 -4.51 18.53
CA ASP A 180 8.06 -5.24 18.42
C ASP A 180 7.96 -6.31 17.31
N GLU A 181 6.85 -7.03 17.27
CA GLU A 181 6.51 -7.96 16.19
C GLU A 181 6.42 -7.24 14.85
N ALA A 182 5.80 -6.06 14.82
CA ALA A 182 5.68 -5.25 13.61
C ALA A 182 7.05 -4.84 13.04
N LYS A 183 8.02 -4.53 13.92
CA LYS A 183 9.38 -4.18 13.52
C LYS A 183 10.10 -5.33 12.80
N LEU A 184 9.92 -6.58 13.25
CA LEU A 184 10.49 -7.77 12.60
C LEU A 184 10.07 -7.93 11.14
N TYR A 185 8.84 -7.50 10.81
CA TYR A 185 8.35 -7.50 9.43
C TYR A 185 9.04 -6.44 8.57
N LEU A 186 9.20 -5.23 9.11
CA LEU A 186 9.79 -4.09 8.38
C LEU A 186 11.28 -4.28 8.13
N GLU A 187 12.02 -4.93 9.03
CA GLU A 187 13.45 -5.23 8.87
C GLU A 187 13.77 -6.05 7.61
N LYS A 188 12.78 -6.72 7.01
CA LYS A 188 12.95 -7.46 5.74
C LYS A 188 12.88 -6.56 4.49
N PHE A 189 12.63 -5.26 4.68
CA PHE A 189 12.46 -4.29 3.62
C PHE A 189 13.33 -3.06 3.89
N ARG A 190 14.20 -2.70 2.93
CA ARG A 190 15.11 -1.55 3.08
C ARG A 190 14.39 -0.20 3.26
N TRP A 191 13.14 -0.11 2.82
CA TRP A 191 12.26 1.06 2.97
C TRP A 191 11.31 0.94 4.17
N GLY A 192 11.39 -0.15 4.95
CA GLY A 192 10.44 -0.48 6.00
C GLY A 192 10.33 0.63 7.06
N ASP A 193 11.46 1.18 7.48
CA ASP A 193 11.51 2.26 8.49
C ASP A 193 10.74 3.51 8.03
N SER A 194 10.75 3.81 6.73
CA SER A 194 10.00 4.95 6.17
C SER A 194 8.49 4.84 6.39
N PHE A 195 7.95 3.63 6.55
CA PHE A 195 6.53 3.46 6.88
C PHE A 195 6.20 3.99 8.28
N LEU A 196 7.07 3.73 9.25
CA LEU A 196 6.91 4.22 10.63
C LEU A 196 7.18 5.71 10.72
N GLU A 197 8.16 6.23 9.99
CA GLU A 197 8.43 7.67 9.91
C GLU A 197 7.23 8.43 9.33
N LEU A 198 6.64 7.91 8.25
CA LEU A 198 5.53 8.56 7.55
C LEU A 198 4.23 8.52 8.35
N ASN A 199 3.95 7.43 9.07
CA ASN A 199 2.65 7.20 9.72
C ASN A 199 2.72 7.17 11.26
N GLY A 200 3.88 7.44 11.86
CA GLY A 200 4.12 7.22 13.29
C GLY A 200 3.12 7.94 14.19
N GLU A 201 2.83 9.22 13.90
CA GLU A 201 1.86 10.00 14.66
C GLU A 201 0.44 9.42 14.58
N LEU A 202 0.02 8.98 13.38
CA LEU A 202 -1.30 8.36 13.19
C LEU A 202 -1.38 7.01 13.90
N LEU A 203 -0.37 6.16 13.73
CA LEU A 203 -0.31 4.84 14.36
C LEU A 203 -0.34 4.95 15.89
N GLU A 204 0.38 5.91 16.47
CA GLU A 204 0.36 6.17 17.90
C GLU A 204 -1.03 6.62 18.39
N LYS A 205 -1.69 7.52 17.64
CA LYS A 205 -3.06 7.95 17.97
C LYS A 205 -4.06 6.79 17.87
N TYR A 206 -3.98 5.98 16.81
CA TYR A 206 -4.86 4.82 16.63
C TYR A 206 -4.66 3.76 17.73
N ALA A 207 -3.42 3.50 18.16
CA ALA A 207 -3.12 2.56 19.23
C ALA A 207 -3.68 2.99 20.61
N ARG A 208 -3.96 4.29 20.79
CA ARG A 208 -4.56 4.85 22.02
C ARG A 208 -6.09 4.91 21.98
N CYS A 209 -6.72 4.67 20.83
CA CYS A 209 -8.17 4.72 20.69
C CYS A 209 -8.84 3.58 21.46
N THR A 210 -9.99 3.86 22.06
CA THR A 210 -10.79 2.89 22.82
C THR A 210 -12.03 2.44 22.06
N SER A 211 -12.39 3.16 20.99
CA SER A 211 -13.53 2.82 20.16
C SER A 211 -13.25 2.97 18.66
N PRO A 212 -14.00 2.27 17.79
CA PRO A 212 -13.94 2.45 16.34
C PRO A 212 -14.29 3.87 15.89
N GLU A 213 -15.22 4.52 16.59
CA GLU A 213 -15.64 5.89 16.31
C GLU A 213 -14.49 6.88 16.60
N GLU A 214 -13.70 6.64 17.65
CA GLU A 214 -12.49 7.42 17.92
C GLU A 214 -11.45 7.28 16.82
N VAL A 215 -11.25 6.06 16.29
CA VAL A 215 -10.34 5.84 15.15
C VAL A 215 -10.81 6.63 13.92
N ILE A 216 -12.12 6.65 13.65
CA ILE A 216 -12.71 7.43 12.55
C ILE A 216 -12.53 8.95 12.80
N ALA A 217 -12.74 9.42 14.02
CA ALA A 217 -12.55 10.83 14.37
C ALA A 217 -11.07 11.26 14.22
N VAL A 218 -10.12 10.40 14.60
CA VAL A 218 -8.69 10.67 14.42
C VAL A 218 -8.31 10.80 12.95
N GLN A 219 -8.77 9.88 12.08
CA GLN A 219 -8.47 9.96 10.65
C GLN A 219 -9.12 11.20 10.01
N GLU A 220 -10.38 11.51 10.35
CA GLU A 220 -11.08 12.67 9.78
C GLU A 220 -10.39 13.97 10.16
N LYS A 221 -9.97 14.09 11.42
CA LYS A 221 -9.20 15.22 11.90
C LYS A 221 -7.88 15.36 11.12
N PHE A 222 -7.11 14.27 10.99
CA PHE A 222 -5.85 14.30 10.26
C PHE A 222 -6.02 14.73 8.81
N ILE A 223 -7.03 14.18 8.13
CA ILE A 223 -7.34 14.52 6.73
C ILE A 223 -7.70 16.02 6.64
N ASN A 224 -8.57 16.52 7.50
CA ASN A 224 -8.97 17.92 7.51
C ASN A 224 -7.79 18.87 7.78
N ASP A 225 -6.95 18.54 8.77
CA ASP A 225 -5.76 19.32 9.11
C ASP A 225 -4.77 19.36 7.93
N ALA A 226 -4.54 18.23 7.26
CA ALA A 226 -3.68 18.14 6.08
C ALA A 226 -4.20 18.95 4.88
N TRP A 227 -5.52 18.97 4.69
CA TRP A 227 -6.14 19.81 3.66
C TRP A 227 -6.03 21.30 3.99
N GLN A 228 -6.24 21.67 5.25
CA GLN A 228 -6.07 23.06 5.68
C GLN A 228 -4.62 23.52 5.47
N GLU A 229 -3.64 22.69 5.84
CA GLU A 229 -2.22 22.98 5.60
C GLU A 229 -1.93 23.15 4.10
N LYS A 230 -2.53 22.33 3.23
CA LYS A 230 -2.41 22.49 1.76
C LYS A 230 -2.96 23.84 1.30
N ILE A 231 -4.11 24.26 1.81
CA ILE A 231 -4.72 25.55 1.49
C ILE A 231 -3.84 26.70 1.97
N ASP A 232 -3.36 26.64 3.21
CA ASP A 232 -2.50 27.66 3.81
C ASP A 232 -1.17 27.80 3.05
N ARG A 233 -0.61 26.69 2.55
CA ARG A 233 0.59 26.71 1.70
C ARG A 233 0.35 27.33 0.33
N LEU A 234 -0.83 27.14 -0.25
CA LEU A 234 -1.20 27.76 -1.52
C LEU A 234 -1.54 29.25 -1.37
N ALA A 235 -1.94 29.68 -0.18
CA ALA A 235 -2.20 31.09 0.13
C ALA A 235 -0.92 31.90 0.41
N LEU A 236 0.24 31.23 0.54
CA LEU A 236 1.54 31.89 0.66
C LEU A 236 2.06 32.24 -0.74
N PRO A 237 2.49 33.48 -0.99
CA PRO A 237 3.06 33.85 -2.28
C PRO A 237 4.34 33.04 -2.55
N ASP A 238 4.46 32.52 -3.79
CA ASP A 238 5.59 31.70 -4.24
C ASP A 238 6.93 32.47 -4.21
N PHE A 239 6.86 33.79 -4.30
CA PHE A 239 8.00 34.71 -4.26
C PHE A 239 7.85 35.70 -3.10
N PRO A 240 8.96 36.15 -2.49
CA PRO A 240 8.91 37.27 -1.56
C PRO A 240 8.32 38.49 -2.26
N GLU A 241 7.56 39.31 -1.53
CA GLU A 241 6.95 40.54 -2.05
C GLU A 241 7.99 41.36 -2.83
N SER A 242 7.79 41.46 -4.14
CA SER A 242 8.53 42.36 -5.02
C SER A 242 7.74 43.67 -5.06
N ASP A 243 8.40 44.81 -4.78
CA ASP A 243 7.80 46.16 -4.76
C ASP A 243 7.30 46.67 -6.14
N THR A 244 6.88 45.79 -7.04
CA THR A 244 6.38 46.10 -8.37
C THR A 244 4.88 45.81 -8.45
N GLU A 245 4.10 46.88 -8.46
CA GLU A 245 2.63 46.90 -8.59
C GLU A 245 2.15 46.13 -9.84
N SER A 246 1.70 44.90 -9.65
CA SER A 246 0.80 44.18 -10.57
C SER A 246 0.08 43.07 -9.80
N GLU A 247 -0.88 43.46 -8.96
CA GLU A 247 -1.54 42.60 -7.96
C GLU A 247 -2.81 41.89 -8.48
N GLU A 248 -3.34 42.28 -9.64
CA GLU A 248 -4.67 41.82 -10.09
C GLU A 248 -4.69 40.42 -10.74
N GLU A 249 -3.58 39.97 -11.36
CA GLU A 249 -3.53 38.66 -12.05
C GLU A 249 -3.16 37.48 -11.14
N GLU A 250 -2.51 37.73 -9.98
CA GLU A 250 -2.10 36.68 -9.04
C GLU A 250 -3.28 36.26 -8.13
N GLU A 251 -4.09 37.21 -7.66
CA GLU A 251 -5.24 36.91 -6.79
C GLU A 251 -6.30 36.00 -7.43
N GLU A 252 -6.54 36.09 -8.75
CA GLU A 252 -7.52 35.22 -9.41
C GLU A 252 -7.04 33.76 -9.49
N LYS A 253 -5.74 33.53 -9.69
CA LYS A 253 -5.17 32.16 -9.76
C LYS A 253 -5.25 31.44 -8.42
N ASP A 254 -4.97 32.13 -7.32
CA ASP A 254 -5.01 31.53 -5.99
C ASP A 254 -6.43 31.15 -5.59
N ARG A 255 -7.43 31.97 -5.96
CA ARG A 255 -8.84 31.67 -5.73
C ARG A 255 -9.31 30.43 -6.51
N ASP A 256 -8.87 30.27 -7.76
CA ASP A 256 -9.20 29.10 -8.57
C ASP A 256 -8.58 27.81 -8.01
N ALA A 257 -7.31 27.87 -7.58
CA ALA A 257 -6.60 26.75 -6.96
C ALA A 257 -7.26 26.30 -5.64
N VAL A 258 -7.66 27.25 -4.79
CA VAL A 258 -8.40 26.95 -3.55
C VAL A 258 -9.77 26.32 -3.85
N SER A 259 -10.46 26.76 -4.93
CA SER A 259 -11.74 26.17 -5.34
C SER A 259 -11.59 24.72 -5.83
N GLU A 260 -10.48 24.39 -6.49
CA GLU A 260 -10.22 23.05 -7.01
C GLU A 260 -9.85 22.08 -5.88
N VAL A 261 -9.06 22.55 -4.91
CA VAL A 261 -8.77 21.84 -3.66
C VAL A 261 -10.04 21.55 -2.84
N ALA A 262 -10.96 22.51 -2.75
CA ALA A 262 -12.26 22.31 -2.09
C ALA A 262 -13.14 21.26 -2.79
N LYS A 263 -13.02 21.11 -4.12
CA LYS A 263 -13.71 20.06 -4.89
C LYS A 263 -13.07 18.69 -4.69
N GLU A 264 -11.74 18.60 -4.62
CA GLU A 264 -11.04 17.35 -4.26
C GLU A 264 -11.42 16.88 -2.84
N LEU A 265 -11.50 17.80 -1.88
CA LEU A 265 -11.99 17.56 -0.52
C LEU A 265 -13.37 16.88 -0.49
N ALA A 266 -14.30 17.35 -1.32
CA ALA A 266 -15.64 16.78 -1.43
C ALA A 266 -15.66 15.38 -2.09
N SER A 267 -14.68 15.10 -2.96
CA SER A 267 -14.52 13.82 -3.68
C SER A 267 -13.79 12.75 -2.86
N THR A 268 -12.89 13.16 -1.95
CA THR A 268 -12.02 12.26 -1.16
C THR A 268 -12.69 11.73 0.11
N ARG A 269 -14.01 11.87 0.28
CA ARG A 269 -14.73 11.26 1.40
C ARG A 269 -14.71 9.73 1.25
N ILE A 270 -13.83 9.09 2.00
CA ILE A 270 -13.64 7.62 2.12
C ILE A 270 -14.87 6.98 2.76
#